data_AF-A0A6J7L440-F1
#
_entry.id   AF-A0A6J7L440-F1
#
_cell.length_a   1.000
_cell.length_b   1.000
_cell.length_c   1.000
_cell.angle_alpha   90.00
_cell.angle_beta   90.00
_cell.angle_gamma   90.00
#
_symmetry.space_group_name_H-M   'P 1'
#
loop_
_entity.id
_entity.type
_entity.pdbx_description
1 polymer ?
#
loop_
_entity_poly.entity_id
_entity_poly.type
_entity_poly.pdbx_seq_one_letter_code
_entity_poly.pdbx_strand_id
1 'polypeptide(L)'
;MKELSPDEIRSFQQERGLHVTGELNDQTIRALEESRWKLGDRSLNLQPSPMMRGDDVAALQARLTEMGFNAGRVDGIFGERTESAVKEFQKSVGIKVDGKCGPATIIALIRLTKIVSGGAPMQMRESAAQRNRGPALANKVIVLDPAFGEDEAEIVYDIAQRLEGRLLALGASVFLTRGPKNVLSENEIISFSNKNGADLVISLHADKNSSPEAHGVSTYFYGSDAHGVHSIVGERFASLVQRELCARTDLLNCRTHAKTWDLLRLTQAPAVRVDLGYLTNPGDAARLARPDFRDTLAEAFIIAIQRLYLSAEDDAKTGTLRLSDLRNAGIRR
;
A
#
# COMPACT_ATOMS: atom_id res chain seq x y z
N MET A 1 -27.54 -12.16 12.99
CA MET A 1 -26.11 -12.06 13.33
C MET A 1 -26.06 -11.79 14.82
N LYS A 2 -25.28 -12.56 15.59
CA LYS A 2 -25.02 -12.24 16.99
C LYS A 2 -24.35 -10.87 17.00
N GLU A 3 -24.85 -9.90 17.78
CA GLU A 3 -24.19 -8.59 17.89
C GLU A 3 -22.78 -8.84 18.43
N LEU A 4 -21.77 -8.55 17.61
CA LEU A 4 -20.37 -8.64 18.01
C LEU A 4 -20.12 -7.56 19.06
N SER A 5 -19.49 -7.93 20.16
CA SER A 5 -19.04 -6.98 21.17
C SER A 5 -17.94 -6.06 20.62
N PRO A 6 -17.78 -4.84 21.16
CA PRO A 6 -16.70 -3.94 20.74
C PRO A 6 -15.30 -4.57 20.83
N ASP A 7 -15.06 -5.45 21.80
CA ASP A 7 -13.76 -6.12 21.97
C ASP A 7 -13.53 -7.23 20.93
N GLU A 8 -14.58 -7.94 20.52
CA GLU A 8 -14.52 -8.87 19.39
C GLU A 8 -14.24 -8.11 18.08
N ILE A 9 -14.86 -6.93 17.89
CA ILE A 9 -14.61 -6.07 16.73
C ILE A 9 -13.16 -5.59 16.71
N ARG A 10 -12.63 -5.10 17.85
CA ARG A 10 -11.23 -4.65 17.94
C ARG A 10 -10.26 -5.79 17.65
N SER A 11 -10.52 -6.98 18.20
CA SER A 11 -9.69 -8.16 17.98
C SER A 11 -9.66 -8.54 16.50
N PHE A 12 -10.83 -8.56 15.84
CA PHE A 12 -10.93 -8.81 14.41
C PHE A 12 -10.22 -7.73 13.58
N GLN A 13 -10.44 -6.45 13.89
CA GLN A 13 -9.76 -5.35 13.21
C GLN A 13 -8.24 -5.44 13.34
N GLN A 14 -7.74 -5.80 14.53
CA GLN A 14 -6.32 -5.99 14.78
C GLN A 14 -5.75 -7.16 13.97
N GLU A 15 -6.40 -8.33 14.01
CA GLU A 15 -5.99 -9.52 13.24
C GLU A 15 -5.96 -9.24 11.73
N ARG A 16 -6.95 -8.50 11.23
CA ARG A 16 -7.07 -8.18 9.80
C ARG A 16 -6.19 -7.03 9.36
N GLY A 17 -5.52 -6.33 10.30
CA GLY A 17 -4.73 -5.14 9.97
C GLY A 17 -5.58 -3.97 9.49
N LEU A 18 -6.79 -3.82 10.03
CA LEU A 18 -7.69 -2.67 9.82
C LEU A 18 -7.42 -1.57 10.87
N HIS A 19 -8.13 -0.44 10.76
CA HIS A 19 -8.19 0.55 11.82
C HIS A 19 -8.94 -0.03 13.02
N VAL A 20 -8.31 -0.01 14.19
CA VAL A 20 -8.85 -0.60 15.43
C VAL A 20 -9.73 0.44 16.14
N THR A 21 -10.97 0.60 15.68
CA THR A 21 -11.95 1.54 16.25
C THR A 21 -12.86 0.86 17.29
N GLY A 22 -13.10 -0.45 17.14
CA GLY A 22 -14.16 -1.16 17.87
C GLY A 22 -15.56 -0.89 17.33
N GLU A 23 -15.67 -0.22 16.18
CA GLU A 23 -16.92 0.11 15.52
C GLU A 23 -17.07 -0.65 14.19
N LEU A 24 -18.31 -1.04 13.85
CA LEU A 24 -18.63 -1.66 12.56
C LEU A 24 -18.75 -0.60 11.45
N ASN A 25 -17.62 -0.09 11.00
CA ASN A 25 -17.56 0.76 9.81
C ASN A 25 -17.61 -0.06 8.51
N ASP A 26 -17.79 0.60 7.37
CA ASP A 26 -17.93 -0.05 6.05
C ASP A 26 -16.73 -0.94 5.68
N GLN A 27 -15.51 -0.59 6.12
CA GLN A 27 -14.32 -1.42 5.90
C GLN A 27 -14.37 -2.70 6.74
N THR A 28 -14.79 -2.59 8.00
CA THR A 28 -14.91 -3.73 8.92
C THR A 28 -16.02 -4.68 8.48
N ILE A 29 -17.18 -4.14 8.07
CA ILE A 29 -18.29 -4.93 7.53
C ILE A 29 -17.84 -5.69 6.28
N ARG A 30 -17.17 -5.00 5.34
CA ARG A 30 -16.62 -5.65 4.14
C ARG A 30 -15.66 -6.77 4.48
N ALA A 31 -14.70 -6.52 5.39
CA ALA A 31 -13.73 -7.52 5.79
C ALA A 31 -14.39 -8.73 6.47
N LEU A 32 -15.44 -8.51 7.27
CA LEU A 32 -16.24 -9.58 7.88
C LEU A 32 -16.99 -10.40 6.82
N GLU A 33 -17.56 -9.77 5.79
CA GLU A 33 -18.20 -10.49 4.68
C GLU A 33 -17.19 -11.31 3.88
N GLU A 34 -16.02 -10.75 3.62
CA GLU A 34 -14.93 -11.39 2.89
C GLU A 34 -14.35 -12.60 3.65
N SER A 35 -14.28 -12.53 4.99
CA SER A 35 -13.77 -13.61 5.84
C SER A 35 -14.72 -14.79 6.02
N ARG A 36 -15.98 -14.67 5.57
CA ARG A 36 -16.96 -15.76 5.64
C ARG A 36 -16.66 -16.91 4.67
N TRP A 37 -15.89 -16.64 3.63
CA TRP A 37 -15.67 -17.59 2.54
C TRP A 37 -14.26 -18.15 2.57
N LYS A 38 -14.15 -19.48 2.65
CA LYS A 38 -12.89 -20.20 2.47
C LYS A 38 -12.83 -20.79 1.07
N LEU A 39 -11.60 -20.97 0.56
CA LEU A 39 -11.37 -21.53 -0.76
C LEU A 39 -11.98 -22.94 -0.86
N GLY A 40 -13.01 -23.08 -1.69
CA GLY A 40 -13.79 -24.31 -1.86
C GLY A 40 -15.25 -24.22 -1.40
N ASP A 41 -15.61 -23.19 -0.61
CA ASP A 41 -16.99 -23.01 -0.11
C ASP A 41 -17.96 -22.61 -1.22
N ARG A 42 -17.47 -21.93 -2.26
CA ARG A 42 -18.23 -21.53 -3.45
C ARG A 42 -17.37 -21.58 -4.72
N SER A 43 -18.04 -21.64 -5.87
CA SER A 43 -17.38 -21.57 -7.17
C SER A 43 -16.97 -20.14 -7.48
N LEU A 44 -15.69 -19.90 -7.77
CA LEU A 44 -15.17 -18.57 -8.08
C LEU A 44 -15.08 -18.39 -9.59
N ASN A 45 -15.55 -17.25 -10.09
CA ASN A 45 -15.45 -16.92 -11.51
C ASN A 45 -15.49 -15.40 -11.72
N LEU A 46 -15.11 -14.98 -12.92
CA LEU A 46 -15.26 -13.60 -13.33
C LEU A 46 -16.75 -13.33 -13.60
N GLN A 47 -17.32 -12.40 -12.84
CA GLN A 47 -18.71 -11.97 -12.98
C GLN A 47 -18.78 -10.46 -13.26
N PRO A 48 -19.83 -9.98 -13.95
CA PRO A 48 -20.06 -8.54 -14.11
C PRO A 48 -20.26 -7.88 -12.73
N SER A 49 -19.93 -6.58 -12.66
CA SER A 49 -19.91 -5.80 -11.41
C SER A 49 -21.13 -6.06 -10.50
N PRO A 50 -20.92 -6.32 -9.20
CA PRO A 50 -19.64 -6.33 -8.49
C PRO A 50 -18.82 -7.60 -8.73
N MET A 51 -17.52 -7.45 -8.90
CA MET A 51 -16.59 -8.60 -8.98
C MET A 51 -16.65 -9.44 -7.71
N MET A 52 -16.42 -10.75 -7.82
CA MET A 52 -16.33 -11.62 -6.64
C MET A 52 -15.13 -11.19 -5.80
N ARG A 53 -15.33 -11.08 -4.49
CA ARG A 53 -14.28 -10.76 -3.52
C ARG A 53 -14.41 -11.61 -2.26
N GLY A 54 -13.29 -11.85 -1.60
CA GLY A 54 -13.24 -12.64 -0.37
C GLY A 54 -11.87 -13.27 -0.10
N ASP A 55 -11.74 -13.86 1.10
CA ASP A 55 -10.55 -14.59 1.51
C ASP A 55 -10.33 -15.85 0.66
N ASP A 56 -11.42 -16.43 0.14
CA ASP A 56 -11.39 -17.52 -0.83
C ASP A 56 -10.69 -17.12 -2.13
N VAL A 57 -10.95 -15.91 -2.62
CA VAL A 57 -10.27 -15.36 -3.81
C VAL A 57 -8.81 -15.05 -3.50
N ALA A 58 -8.51 -14.44 -2.35
CA ALA A 58 -7.13 -14.16 -1.95
C ALA A 58 -6.32 -15.47 -1.83
N ALA A 59 -6.88 -16.50 -1.22
CA ALA A 59 -6.26 -17.82 -1.11
C ALA A 59 -6.04 -18.48 -2.49
N LEU A 60 -6.97 -18.32 -3.44
CA LEU A 60 -6.79 -18.77 -4.81
C LEU A 60 -5.62 -18.04 -5.49
N GLN A 61 -5.60 -16.70 -5.43
CA GLN A 61 -4.56 -15.87 -6.03
C GLN A 61 -3.17 -16.19 -5.46
N ALA A 62 -3.07 -16.37 -4.13
CA ALA A 62 -1.84 -16.74 -3.45
C ALA A 62 -1.32 -18.10 -3.96
N ARG A 63 -2.17 -19.13 -3.99
CA ARG A 63 -1.79 -20.48 -4.47
C ARG A 63 -1.39 -20.49 -5.94
N LEU A 64 -2.15 -19.81 -6.80
CA LEU A 64 -1.80 -19.68 -8.22
C LEU A 64 -0.45 -19.00 -8.40
N THR A 65 -0.19 -17.95 -7.62
CA THR A 65 1.07 -17.21 -7.65
C THR A 65 2.24 -18.05 -7.16
N GLU A 66 2.06 -18.83 -6.09
CA GLU A 66 3.05 -19.75 -5.55
C GLU A 66 3.47 -20.81 -6.59
N MET A 67 2.52 -21.30 -7.38
CA MET A 67 2.79 -22.24 -8.49
C MET A 67 3.30 -21.55 -9.77
N GLY A 68 3.53 -20.24 -9.75
CA GLY A 68 4.11 -19.49 -10.87
C GLY A 68 3.10 -18.94 -11.89
N PHE A 69 1.79 -19.14 -11.69
CA PHE A 69 0.77 -18.49 -12.53
C PHE A 69 0.65 -17.01 -12.19
N ASN A 70 0.26 -16.17 -13.15
CA ASN A 70 0.18 -14.73 -12.95
C ASN A 70 -1.24 -14.26 -12.59
N ALA A 71 -1.64 -14.45 -11.33
CA ALA A 71 -2.93 -13.98 -10.84
C ALA A 71 -2.97 -12.47 -10.53
N GLY A 72 -1.86 -11.75 -10.73
CA GLY A 72 -1.71 -10.36 -10.29
C GLY A 72 -1.37 -10.26 -8.79
N ARG A 73 -1.78 -9.16 -8.17
CA ARG A 73 -1.63 -8.94 -6.72
C ARG A 73 -2.68 -9.78 -5.98
N VAL A 74 -2.37 -10.24 -4.77
CA VAL A 74 -3.33 -10.94 -3.91
C VAL A 74 -4.27 -9.93 -3.25
N ASP A 75 -5.07 -9.25 -4.06
CA ASP A 75 -6.02 -8.23 -3.61
C ASP A 75 -7.34 -8.82 -3.12
N GLY A 76 -7.58 -10.12 -3.29
CA GLY A 76 -8.83 -10.78 -2.91
C GLY A 76 -9.98 -10.47 -3.87
N ILE A 77 -9.72 -9.94 -5.08
CA ILE A 77 -10.72 -9.63 -6.10
C ILE A 77 -10.55 -10.54 -7.32
N PHE A 78 -11.63 -11.19 -7.75
CA PHE A 78 -11.61 -12.07 -8.90
C PHE A 78 -11.77 -11.25 -10.19
N GLY A 79 -10.66 -10.67 -10.64
CA GLY A 79 -10.56 -9.94 -11.90
C GLY A 79 -10.07 -10.78 -13.09
N GLU A 80 -9.87 -10.11 -14.22
CA GLU A 80 -9.43 -10.73 -15.49
C GLU A 80 -8.08 -11.46 -15.38
N ARG A 81 -7.14 -10.92 -14.57
CA ARG A 81 -5.84 -11.57 -14.32
C ARG A 81 -6.00 -12.87 -13.55
N THR A 82 -6.86 -12.88 -12.52
CA THR A 82 -7.20 -14.09 -11.76
C THR A 82 -7.84 -15.13 -12.67
N GLU A 83 -8.79 -14.72 -13.52
CA GLU A 83 -9.44 -15.62 -14.49
C GLU A 83 -8.43 -16.22 -15.48
N SER A 84 -7.52 -15.40 -16.00
CA SER A 84 -6.46 -15.82 -16.93
C SER A 84 -5.52 -16.83 -16.28
N ALA A 85 -5.10 -16.58 -15.03
CA ALA A 85 -4.28 -17.51 -14.26
C ALA A 85 -5.00 -18.84 -13.98
N VAL A 86 -6.31 -18.81 -13.71
CA VAL A 86 -7.12 -20.03 -13.58
C VAL A 86 -7.16 -20.80 -14.89
N LYS A 87 -7.34 -20.14 -16.03
CA LYS A 87 -7.34 -20.79 -17.36
C LYS A 87 -6.00 -21.45 -17.66
N GLU A 88 -4.89 -20.75 -17.38
CA GLU A 88 -3.54 -21.31 -17.53
C GLU A 88 -3.31 -22.52 -16.63
N PHE A 89 -3.72 -22.43 -15.35
CA PHE A 89 -3.66 -23.55 -14.42
C PHE A 89 -4.47 -24.74 -14.92
N GLN A 90 -5.74 -24.53 -15.29
CA GLN A 90 -6.62 -25.57 -15.83
C GLN A 90 -6.00 -26.28 -17.04
N LYS A 91 -5.39 -25.49 -17.95
CA LYS A 91 -4.68 -26.02 -19.11
C LYS A 91 -3.48 -26.87 -18.71
N SER A 92 -2.70 -26.43 -17.72
CA SER A 92 -1.49 -27.14 -17.25
C SER A 92 -1.80 -28.50 -16.60
N VAL A 93 -2.96 -28.62 -15.96
CA VAL A 93 -3.38 -29.85 -15.25
C VAL A 93 -4.31 -30.74 -16.07
N GLY A 94 -4.65 -30.32 -17.30
CA GLY A 94 -5.46 -31.13 -18.23
C GLY A 94 -6.94 -31.23 -17.86
N ILE A 95 -7.52 -30.22 -17.20
CA ILE A 95 -8.96 -30.15 -16.92
C ILE A 95 -9.66 -29.17 -17.87
N LYS A 96 -10.99 -29.12 -17.81
CA LYS A 96 -11.80 -28.18 -18.61
C LYS A 96 -11.33 -26.73 -18.35
N VAL A 97 -10.96 -26.03 -19.43
CA VAL A 97 -10.50 -24.64 -19.38
C VAL A 97 -11.71 -23.71 -19.53
N ASP A 98 -12.34 -23.37 -18.42
CA ASP A 98 -13.50 -22.47 -18.37
C ASP A 98 -13.26 -21.19 -17.54
N GLY A 99 -12.08 -21.05 -16.94
CA GLY A 99 -11.72 -19.92 -16.08
C GLY A 99 -12.44 -19.90 -14.74
N LYS A 100 -13.19 -20.95 -14.40
CA LYS A 100 -13.95 -21.06 -13.15
C LYS A 100 -13.20 -21.94 -12.16
N CYS A 101 -13.05 -21.44 -10.94
CA CYS A 101 -12.55 -22.23 -9.83
C CYS A 101 -13.69 -23.03 -9.18
N GLY A 102 -14.15 -24.07 -9.88
CA GLY A 102 -15.10 -25.07 -9.37
C GLY A 102 -14.41 -26.26 -8.69
N PRO A 103 -15.16 -27.30 -8.28
CA PRO A 103 -14.63 -28.44 -7.54
C PRO A 103 -13.44 -29.14 -8.19
N ALA A 104 -13.46 -29.34 -9.52
CA ALA A 104 -12.35 -29.96 -10.25
C ALA A 104 -11.06 -29.14 -10.15
N THR A 105 -11.16 -27.81 -10.31
CA THR A 105 -10.05 -26.88 -10.17
C THR A 105 -9.50 -26.90 -8.74
N ILE A 106 -10.37 -26.90 -7.72
CA ILE A 106 -9.98 -26.96 -6.31
C ILE A 106 -9.23 -28.25 -5.97
N ILE A 107 -9.73 -29.40 -6.42
CA ILE A 107 -9.07 -30.70 -6.20
C ILE A 107 -7.67 -30.70 -6.82
N ALA A 108 -7.54 -30.18 -8.05
CA ALA A 108 -6.25 -30.07 -8.72
C ALA A 108 -5.30 -29.12 -7.96
N LEU A 109 -5.78 -27.97 -7.48
CA LEU A 109 -5.01 -27.02 -6.69
C LEU A 109 -4.44 -27.68 -5.42
N ILE A 110 -5.30 -28.31 -4.62
CA ILE A 110 -4.91 -28.95 -3.35
C ILE A 110 -3.87 -30.06 -3.57
N ARG A 111 -3.96 -30.79 -4.68
CA ARG A 111 -3.00 -31.84 -5.03
C ARG A 111 -1.61 -31.27 -5.35
N LEU A 112 -1.55 -30.15 -6.08
CA LEU A 112 -0.29 -29.59 -6.56
C LEU A 112 0.41 -28.68 -5.54
N THR A 113 -0.33 -28.00 -4.67
CA THR A 113 0.26 -27.18 -3.58
C THR A 113 1.10 -28.00 -2.61
N LYS A 114 0.89 -29.31 -2.52
CA LYS A 114 1.73 -30.20 -1.69
C LYS A 114 3.08 -30.53 -2.33
N ILE A 115 3.22 -30.31 -3.63
CA ILE A 115 4.37 -30.74 -4.44
C ILE A 115 5.24 -29.53 -4.81
N VAL A 116 4.60 -28.41 -5.11
CA VAL A 116 5.27 -27.16 -5.52
C VAL A 116 5.21 -26.20 -4.34
N SER A 117 6.29 -26.16 -3.57
CA SER A 117 6.55 -25.09 -2.61
C SER A 117 7.97 -24.57 -2.83
N GLY A 118 8.15 -23.27 -2.66
CA GLY A 118 9.46 -22.65 -2.83
C GLY A 118 9.58 -21.88 -4.13
N GLY A 119 9.34 -20.58 -4.02
CA GLY A 119 9.58 -19.58 -5.05
C GLY A 119 9.06 -18.26 -4.54
N ALA A 120 9.65 -17.15 -5.00
CA ALA A 120 9.11 -15.82 -4.73
C ALA A 120 8.71 -15.11 -6.04
N PRO A 121 7.80 -15.68 -6.86
CA PRO A 121 7.53 -15.18 -8.21
C PRO A 121 6.96 -13.77 -8.19
N MET A 122 6.14 -13.44 -7.18
CA MET A 122 5.65 -12.08 -6.96
C MET A 122 6.82 -11.10 -6.74
N GLN A 123 7.81 -11.49 -5.94
CA GLN A 123 8.99 -10.66 -5.70
C GLN A 123 9.82 -10.44 -6.96
N MET A 124 9.99 -11.49 -7.77
CA MET A 124 10.67 -11.38 -9.06
C MET A 124 9.92 -10.47 -10.03
N ARG A 125 8.58 -10.56 -10.08
CA ARG A 125 7.74 -9.71 -10.93
C ARG A 125 7.76 -8.25 -10.49
N GLU A 126 7.65 -7.98 -9.18
CA GLU A 126 7.76 -6.61 -8.65
C GLU A 126 9.15 -6.03 -8.91
N SER A 127 10.21 -6.81 -8.70
CA SER A 127 11.59 -6.40 -9.00
C SER A 127 11.81 -6.13 -10.49
N ALA A 128 11.23 -6.95 -11.37
CA ALA A 128 11.27 -6.73 -12.82
C ALA A 128 10.48 -5.49 -13.24
N ALA A 129 9.29 -5.27 -12.67
CA ALA A 129 8.50 -4.07 -12.90
C ALA A 129 9.25 -2.81 -12.44
N GLN A 130 9.95 -2.87 -11.30
CA GLN A 130 10.80 -1.79 -10.82
C GLN A 130 11.99 -1.52 -11.77
N ARG A 131 12.68 -2.56 -12.25
CA ARG A 131 13.77 -2.39 -13.23
C ARG A 131 13.29 -1.75 -14.52
N ASN A 132 12.14 -2.18 -15.04
CA ASN A 132 11.54 -1.62 -16.24
C ASN A 132 11.10 -0.16 -16.06
N ARG A 133 10.77 0.25 -14.82
CA ARG A 133 10.43 1.65 -14.50
C ARG A 133 11.65 2.58 -14.57
N GLY A 134 12.87 2.06 -14.53
CA GLY A 134 14.10 2.86 -14.61
C GLY A 134 14.42 3.63 -13.32
N PRO A 135 15.69 4.03 -13.13
CA PRO A 135 16.17 4.64 -11.88
C PRO A 135 15.92 6.17 -11.79
N ALA A 136 15.49 6.80 -12.89
CA ALA A 136 15.30 8.24 -12.92
C ALA A 136 13.94 8.60 -12.29
N LEU A 137 13.96 9.59 -11.39
CA LEU A 137 12.76 10.24 -10.88
C LEU A 137 12.02 11.04 -11.98
N ALA A 138 12.76 11.46 -13.02
CA ALA A 138 12.18 12.15 -14.17
C ALA A 138 11.18 11.25 -14.91
N ASN A 139 10.02 11.81 -15.28
CA ASN A 139 8.87 11.13 -15.91
C ASN A 139 8.14 10.12 -15.03
N LYS A 140 8.39 10.10 -13.71
CA LYS A 140 7.60 9.29 -12.77
C LYS A 140 6.27 9.97 -12.46
N VAL A 141 5.20 9.19 -12.39
CA VAL A 141 3.88 9.68 -11.96
C VAL A 141 3.74 9.41 -10.45
N ILE A 142 3.74 10.46 -9.64
CA ILE A 142 3.58 10.36 -8.18
C ILE A 142 2.22 10.93 -7.81
N VAL A 143 1.41 10.14 -7.09
CA VAL A 143 0.14 10.61 -6.54
C VAL A 143 0.33 10.93 -5.07
N LEU A 144 -0.03 12.15 -4.68
CA LEU A 144 -0.01 12.61 -3.29
C LEU A 144 -1.45 12.74 -2.81
N ASP A 145 -1.74 12.12 -1.69
CA ASP A 145 -3.07 12.06 -1.09
C ASP A 145 -3.08 12.67 0.33
N PRO A 146 -3.24 14.00 0.45
CA PRO A 146 -3.40 14.64 1.74
C PRO A 146 -4.79 14.39 2.33
N ALA A 147 -4.85 13.89 3.57
CA ALA A 147 -6.08 13.59 4.27
C ALA A 147 -7.03 14.79 4.42
N PHE A 148 -8.32 14.50 4.61
CA PHE A 148 -9.41 15.49 4.60
C PHE A 148 -10.02 15.82 5.97
N GLY A 149 -9.52 15.27 7.09
CA GLY A 149 -10.08 15.57 8.41
C GLY A 149 -10.00 17.08 8.77
N GLU A 150 -11.05 17.63 9.40
CA GLU A 150 -11.22 19.08 9.66
C GLU A 150 -9.98 19.75 10.28
N ASP A 151 -9.27 19.04 11.16
CA ASP A 151 -8.09 19.58 11.88
C ASP A 151 -6.74 19.23 11.23
N GLU A 152 -6.66 18.14 10.46
CA GLU A 152 -5.40 17.70 9.83
C GLU A 152 -5.21 18.26 8.42
N ALA A 153 -6.33 18.57 7.75
CA ALA A 153 -6.43 18.93 6.35
C ALA A 153 -5.42 19.99 5.90
N GLU A 154 -5.32 21.10 6.61
CA GLU A 154 -4.44 22.21 6.22
C GLU A 154 -2.96 21.86 6.38
N ILE A 155 -2.62 21.12 7.44
CA ILE A 155 -1.25 20.72 7.75
C ILE A 155 -0.74 19.75 6.69
N VAL A 156 -1.49 18.67 6.42
CA VAL A 156 -1.07 17.64 5.46
C VAL A 156 -1.10 18.15 4.02
N TYR A 157 -2.02 19.07 3.70
CA TYR A 157 -2.07 19.72 2.39
C TYR A 157 -0.87 20.65 2.16
N ASP A 158 -0.45 21.45 3.16
CA ASP A 158 0.77 22.27 3.04
C ASP A 158 2.02 21.40 2.79
N ILE A 159 2.15 20.27 3.50
CA ILE A 159 3.25 19.32 3.26
C ILE A 159 3.17 18.74 1.85
N ALA A 160 1.97 18.36 1.40
CA ALA A 160 1.76 17.84 0.04
C ALA A 160 2.13 18.86 -1.04
N GLN A 161 1.80 20.14 -0.87
CA GLN A 161 2.19 21.21 -1.79
C GLN A 161 3.70 21.44 -1.83
N ARG A 162 4.38 21.39 -0.67
CA ARG A 162 5.86 21.46 -0.61
C ARG A 162 6.50 20.30 -1.35
N LEU A 163 5.95 19.09 -1.20
CA LEU A 163 6.40 17.91 -1.91
C LEU A 163 6.17 18.01 -3.41
N GLU A 164 4.98 18.42 -3.82
CA GLU A 164 4.62 18.64 -5.21
C GLU A 164 5.63 19.57 -5.90
N GLY A 165 5.86 20.77 -5.35
CA GLY A 165 6.80 21.73 -5.94
C GLY A 165 8.22 21.19 -6.08
N ARG A 166 8.71 20.43 -5.09
CA ARG A 166 10.05 19.82 -5.11
C ARG A 166 10.15 18.65 -6.09
N LEU A 167 9.13 17.82 -6.19
CA LEU A 167 9.07 16.69 -7.12
C LEU A 167 8.92 17.16 -8.58
N LEU A 168 8.11 18.18 -8.84
CA LEU A 168 8.00 18.82 -10.15
C LEU A 168 9.35 19.39 -10.60
N ALA A 169 10.09 20.05 -9.70
CA ALA A 169 11.44 20.56 -9.97
C ALA A 169 12.45 19.44 -10.29
N LEU A 170 12.22 18.21 -9.82
CA LEU A 170 13.02 17.03 -10.13
C LEU A 170 12.53 16.28 -11.39
N GLY A 171 11.54 16.82 -12.10
CA GLY A 171 11.02 16.28 -13.36
C GLY A 171 10.00 15.15 -13.22
N ALA A 172 9.46 14.91 -12.02
CA ALA A 172 8.34 13.99 -11.83
C ALA A 172 7.01 14.68 -12.19
N SER A 173 6.03 13.91 -12.65
CA SER A 173 4.63 14.35 -12.80
C SER A 173 3.90 14.06 -11.49
N VAL A 174 3.40 15.10 -10.82
CA VAL A 174 2.73 14.95 -9.52
C VAL A 174 1.25 15.23 -9.65
N PHE A 175 0.42 14.40 -9.04
CA PHE A 175 -1.01 14.63 -8.92
C PHE A 175 -1.42 14.66 -7.45
N LEU A 176 -2.05 15.75 -7.03
CA LEU A 176 -2.75 15.82 -5.75
C LEU A 176 -4.18 15.28 -5.93
N THR A 177 -4.58 14.33 -5.08
CA THR A 177 -5.96 13.79 -5.08
C THR A 177 -6.98 14.81 -4.57
N ARG A 178 -6.52 15.80 -3.81
CA ARG A 178 -7.33 16.89 -3.27
C ARG A 178 -7.03 18.20 -3.99
N GLY A 179 -8.08 18.94 -4.30
CA GLY A 179 -8.01 20.35 -4.68
C GLY A 179 -8.69 21.26 -3.65
N PRO A 180 -8.73 22.59 -3.86
CA PRO A 180 -9.36 23.53 -2.93
C PRO A 180 -10.86 23.31 -2.67
N LYS A 181 -11.54 22.53 -3.53
CA LYS A 181 -13.00 22.35 -3.50
C LYS A 181 -13.49 20.91 -3.70
N ASN A 182 -12.59 19.92 -3.76
CA ASN A 182 -13.01 18.54 -4.03
C ASN A 182 -12.33 17.53 -3.10
N VAL A 183 -13.12 16.59 -2.61
CA VAL A 183 -12.72 15.50 -1.72
C VAL A 183 -13.04 14.22 -2.45
N LEU A 184 -12.01 13.47 -2.80
CA LEU A 184 -12.19 12.14 -3.38
C LEU A 184 -12.40 11.13 -2.24
N SER A 185 -13.31 10.19 -2.46
CA SER A 185 -13.42 9.00 -1.63
C SER A 185 -12.20 8.10 -1.83
N GLU A 186 -11.92 7.20 -0.87
CA GLU A 186 -10.82 6.23 -0.96
C GLU A 186 -10.86 5.42 -2.26
N ASN A 187 -12.06 4.99 -2.69
CA ASN A 187 -12.24 4.27 -3.96
C ASN A 187 -11.89 5.12 -5.19
N GLU A 188 -12.21 6.41 -5.16
CA GLU A 188 -11.87 7.34 -6.26
C GLU A 188 -10.37 7.60 -6.30
N ILE A 189 -9.69 7.69 -5.15
CA ILE A 189 -8.23 7.81 -5.06
C ILE A 189 -7.56 6.58 -5.69
N ILE A 190 -8.01 5.37 -5.33
CA ILE A 190 -7.51 4.11 -5.88
C ILE A 190 -7.72 4.07 -7.40
N SER A 191 -8.95 4.37 -7.85
CA SER A 191 -9.31 4.38 -9.27
C SER A 191 -8.49 5.41 -10.07
N PHE A 192 -8.35 6.62 -9.53
CA PHE A 192 -7.55 7.69 -10.12
C PHE A 192 -6.08 7.27 -10.24
N SER A 193 -5.49 6.73 -9.18
CA SER A 193 -4.09 6.30 -9.16
C SER A 193 -3.81 5.18 -10.16
N ASN A 194 -4.69 4.19 -10.22
CA ASN A 194 -4.59 3.06 -11.15
C ASN A 194 -4.77 3.50 -12.60
N LYS A 195 -5.75 4.37 -12.88
CA LYS A 195 -6.06 4.86 -14.23
C LYS A 195 -4.96 5.74 -14.80
N ASN A 196 -4.31 6.55 -13.96
CA ASN A 196 -3.20 7.41 -14.38
C ASN A 196 -1.84 6.69 -14.38
N GLY A 197 -1.80 5.39 -14.08
CA GLY A 197 -0.58 4.60 -14.12
C GLY A 197 0.47 5.08 -13.13
N ALA A 198 0.07 5.45 -11.91
CA ALA A 198 0.97 5.94 -10.88
C ALA A 198 2.16 4.99 -10.66
N ASP A 199 3.36 5.56 -10.51
CA ASP A 199 4.58 4.86 -10.13
C ASP A 199 4.73 4.75 -8.60
N LEU A 200 4.10 5.65 -7.86
CA LEU A 200 4.09 5.71 -6.39
C LEU A 200 2.87 6.49 -5.90
N VAL A 201 2.24 6.00 -4.82
CA VAL A 201 1.18 6.71 -4.11
C VAL A 201 1.59 6.96 -2.66
N ILE A 202 1.43 8.19 -2.20
CA ILE A 202 1.78 8.61 -0.84
C ILE A 202 0.56 9.28 -0.23
N SER A 203 -0.01 8.67 0.80
CA SER A 203 -1.11 9.24 1.57
C SER A 203 -0.59 9.82 2.88
N LEU A 204 -0.92 11.07 3.16
CA LEU A 204 -0.39 11.88 4.26
C LEU A 204 -1.50 12.17 5.26
N HIS A 205 -1.27 11.79 6.51
CA HIS A 205 -2.21 11.91 7.61
C HIS A 205 -1.55 12.52 8.85
N ALA A 206 -2.34 13.11 9.73
CA ALA A 206 -1.99 13.41 11.11
C ALA A 206 -3.06 12.76 12.01
N ASP A 207 -2.68 11.68 12.69
CA ASP A 207 -3.62 10.80 13.36
C ASP A 207 -4.16 11.42 14.66
N LYS A 208 -5.19 10.78 15.22
CA LYS A 208 -5.77 11.15 16.51
C LYS A 208 -5.97 9.89 17.34
N ASN A 209 -5.68 10.00 18.63
CA ASN A 209 -5.91 8.91 19.56
C ASN A 209 -6.68 9.40 20.78
N SER A 210 -7.47 8.51 21.38
CA SER A 210 -8.17 8.79 22.65
C SER A 210 -7.19 9.02 23.80
N SER A 211 -6.00 8.39 23.76
CA SER A 211 -4.91 8.70 24.67
C SER A 211 -4.12 9.92 24.17
N PRO A 212 -3.97 10.99 24.99
CA PRO A 212 -3.12 12.12 24.64
C PRO A 212 -1.62 11.80 24.69
N GLU A 213 -1.24 10.62 25.22
CA GLU A 213 0.14 10.16 25.27
C GLU A 213 0.63 9.57 23.94
N ALA A 214 -0.27 9.19 23.03
CA ALA A 214 0.10 8.69 21.71
C ALA A 214 0.79 9.80 20.91
N HIS A 215 2.02 9.58 20.47
CA HIS A 215 2.82 10.54 19.70
C HIS A 215 3.83 9.80 18.81
N GLY A 216 4.38 10.50 17.82
CA GLY A 216 5.36 9.97 16.89
C GLY A 216 4.84 9.71 15.49
N VAL A 217 5.73 9.18 14.65
CA VAL A 217 5.50 8.94 13.23
C VAL A 217 5.42 7.45 12.93
N SER A 218 4.45 7.04 12.13
CA SER A 218 4.29 5.66 11.65
C SER A 218 4.06 5.65 10.15
N THR A 219 4.55 4.58 9.50
CA THR A 219 4.38 4.40 8.05
C THR A 219 3.78 3.03 7.76
N TYR A 220 2.74 2.99 6.95
CA TYR A 220 1.99 1.78 6.63
C TYR A 220 2.15 1.44 5.16
N PHE A 221 2.25 0.14 4.89
CA PHE A 221 2.34 -0.40 3.54
C PHE A 221 1.44 -1.62 3.43
N TYR A 222 1.15 -2.04 2.21
CA TYR A 222 0.35 -3.24 2.01
C TYR A 222 1.11 -4.50 2.42
N GLY A 223 0.56 -5.22 3.39
CA GLY A 223 0.99 -6.56 3.74
C GLY A 223 -0.05 -7.29 4.56
N SER A 224 -0.01 -8.62 4.47
CA SER A 224 -0.87 -9.52 5.23
C SER A 224 -0.08 -10.76 5.65
N ASP A 225 0.21 -10.85 6.94
CA ASP A 225 0.88 -12.01 7.53
C ASP A 225 0.05 -13.30 7.35
N ALA A 226 -1.29 -13.17 7.35
CA ALA A 226 -2.21 -14.28 7.14
C ALA A 226 -2.05 -14.99 5.78
N HIS A 227 -1.60 -14.25 4.76
CA HIS A 227 -1.37 -14.77 3.41
C HIS A 227 0.12 -14.76 3.00
N GLY A 228 1.01 -14.25 3.86
CA GLY A 228 2.44 -14.09 3.55
C GLY A 228 2.71 -13.16 2.37
N VAL A 229 1.82 -12.19 2.12
CA VAL A 229 1.91 -11.28 0.97
C VAL A 229 2.27 -9.89 1.45
N HIS A 230 3.35 -9.32 0.91
CA HIS A 230 3.79 -7.96 1.18
C HIS A 230 4.15 -7.28 -0.13
N SER A 231 3.85 -5.98 -0.25
CA SER A 231 4.41 -5.18 -1.35
C SER A 231 5.86 -4.84 -0.99
N ILE A 232 6.82 -5.36 -1.75
CA ILE A 232 8.24 -5.19 -1.43
C ILE A 232 8.68 -3.76 -1.65
N VAL A 233 8.22 -3.16 -2.76
CA VAL A 233 8.55 -1.78 -3.08
C VAL A 233 7.85 -0.84 -2.08
N GLY A 234 6.61 -1.14 -1.70
CA GLY A 234 5.88 -0.40 -0.67
C GLY A 234 6.56 -0.49 0.70
N GLU A 235 6.98 -1.69 1.12
CA GLU A 235 7.69 -1.95 2.37
C GLU A 235 9.06 -1.25 2.41
N ARG A 236 9.83 -1.36 1.33
CA ARG A 236 11.12 -0.66 1.18
C ARG A 236 10.92 0.85 1.26
N PHE A 237 9.93 1.38 0.55
CA PHE A 237 9.65 2.81 0.59
C PHE A 237 9.18 3.27 1.97
N ALA A 238 8.29 2.53 2.62
CA ALA A 238 7.85 2.79 3.98
C ALA A 238 9.04 2.86 4.96
N SER A 239 9.99 1.93 4.83
CA SER A 239 11.20 1.90 5.65
C SER A 239 12.11 3.11 5.40
N LEU A 240 12.25 3.54 4.14
CA LEU A 240 13.02 4.73 3.78
C LEU A 240 12.38 5.99 4.35
N VAL A 241 11.06 6.16 4.18
CA VAL A 241 10.31 7.30 4.72
C VAL A 241 10.42 7.36 6.24
N GLN A 242 10.15 6.25 6.93
CA GLN A 242 10.26 6.16 8.39
C GLN A 242 11.68 6.55 8.87
N ARG A 243 12.72 6.03 8.19
CA ARG A 243 14.12 6.34 8.52
C ARG A 243 14.44 7.81 8.33
N GLU A 244 14.08 8.41 7.20
CA GLU A 244 14.39 9.82 6.93
C GLU A 244 13.62 10.76 7.86
N LEU A 245 12.36 10.44 8.18
CA LEU A 245 11.56 11.24 9.13
C LEU A 245 12.18 11.21 10.53
N CYS A 246 12.52 10.02 11.05
CA CYS A 246 13.14 9.90 12.37
C CYS A 246 14.58 10.43 12.43
N ALA A 247 15.31 10.47 11.31
CA ALA A 247 16.66 11.02 11.27
C ALA A 247 16.70 12.55 11.29
N ARG A 248 15.60 13.20 10.88
CA ARG A 248 15.52 14.66 10.68
C ARG A 248 14.59 15.37 11.66
N THR A 249 13.78 14.60 12.37
CA THR A 249 12.84 15.10 13.38
C THR A 249 13.11 14.44 14.72
N ASP A 250 12.54 15.02 15.77
CA ASP A 250 12.54 14.49 17.13
C ASP A 250 11.28 13.67 17.45
N LEU A 251 10.52 13.26 16.42
CA LEU A 251 9.32 12.43 16.58
C LEU A 251 9.71 11.01 16.99
N LEU A 252 8.89 10.41 17.88
CA LEU A 252 9.04 9.02 18.27
C LEU A 252 8.91 8.11 17.04
N ASN A 253 9.81 7.13 16.92
CA ASN A 253 9.78 6.15 15.83
C ASN A 253 8.76 5.05 16.14
N CYS A 254 7.54 5.19 15.64
CA CYS A 254 6.48 4.18 15.79
C CYS A 254 6.59 3.03 14.78
N ARG A 255 7.67 2.98 13.98
CA ARG A 255 8.02 1.93 13.02
C ARG A 255 7.06 1.84 11.83
N THR A 256 7.38 0.89 10.94
CA THR A 256 6.58 0.54 9.78
C THR A 256 5.64 -0.61 10.09
N HIS A 257 4.43 -0.59 9.50
CA HIS A 257 3.41 -1.61 9.76
C HIS A 257 2.78 -2.12 8.47
N ALA A 258 2.65 -3.44 8.36
CA ALA A 258 1.86 -4.06 7.31
C ALA A 258 0.35 -3.89 7.61
N LYS A 259 -0.42 -3.46 6.60
CA LYS A 259 -1.87 -3.27 6.69
C LYS A 259 -2.55 -3.77 5.41
N THR A 260 -3.84 -4.10 5.52
CA THR A 260 -4.67 -4.58 4.40
C THR A 260 -5.67 -3.53 3.91
N TRP A 261 -5.51 -2.27 4.35
CA TRP A 261 -6.38 -1.15 3.98
C TRP A 261 -6.57 -1.04 2.47
N ASP A 262 -7.79 -0.71 2.04
CA ASP A 262 -8.19 -0.74 0.64
C ASP A 262 -7.29 0.16 -0.22
N LEU A 263 -6.95 1.37 0.26
CA LEU A 263 -5.99 2.25 -0.40
C LEU A 263 -4.66 1.56 -0.70
N LEU A 264 -4.11 0.82 0.27
CA LEU A 264 -2.82 0.16 0.13
C LEU A 264 -2.94 -1.11 -0.71
N ARG A 265 -4.00 -1.89 -0.53
CA ARG A 265 -4.25 -3.22 -1.13
C ARG A 265 -4.75 -3.18 -2.58
N LEU A 266 -5.55 -2.18 -2.95
CA LEU A 266 -6.18 -2.12 -4.29
C LEU A 266 -5.44 -1.18 -5.26
N THR A 267 -4.55 -0.33 -4.75
CA THR A 267 -3.67 0.50 -5.60
C THR A 267 -2.56 -0.36 -6.21
N GLN A 268 -2.48 -0.42 -7.54
CA GLN A 268 -1.51 -1.25 -8.27
C GLN A 268 -0.08 -0.71 -8.18
N ALA A 269 0.07 0.61 -7.99
CA ALA A 269 1.35 1.22 -7.67
C ALA A 269 1.77 0.85 -6.24
N PRO A 270 3.07 0.87 -5.91
CA PRO A 270 3.52 0.94 -4.53
C PRO A 270 2.81 2.10 -3.82
N ALA A 271 2.14 1.80 -2.71
CA ALA A 271 1.38 2.76 -1.95
C ALA A 271 1.81 2.71 -0.48
N VAL A 272 2.00 3.88 0.11
CA VAL A 272 2.23 4.02 1.55
C VAL A 272 1.28 5.06 2.13
N ARG A 273 0.88 4.85 3.37
CA ARG A 273 0.23 5.85 4.20
C ARG A 273 1.19 6.23 5.32
N VAL A 274 1.29 7.52 5.63
CA VAL A 274 2.17 8.03 6.68
C VAL A 274 1.34 8.85 7.65
N ASP A 275 1.35 8.47 8.92
CA ASP A 275 0.82 9.31 9.99
C ASP A 275 1.99 10.12 10.57
N LEU A 276 1.96 11.44 10.36
CA LEU A 276 3.07 12.36 10.61
C LEU A 276 3.18 12.87 12.06
N GLY A 277 2.37 12.30 12.96
CA GLY A 277 2.20 12.77 14.33
C GLY A 277 0.75 12.64 14.77
N TYR A 278 0.52 12.84 16.07
CA TYR A 278 -0.82 12.81 16.66
C TYR A 278 -1.30 14.22 17.02
N LEU A 279 -2.39 14.70 16.41
CA LEU A 279 -2.93 16.04 16.71
C LEU A 279 -3.51 16.15 18.13
N THR A 280 -3.86 15.02 18.75
CA THR A 280 -4.28 14.96 20.16
C THR A 280 -3.12 15.09 21.14
N ASN A 281 -1.87 14.91 20.67
CA ASN A 281 -0.67 15.14 21.48
C ASN A 281 -0.19 16.60 21.33
N PRO A 282 -0.11 17.38 22.42
CA PRO A 282 0.31 18.77 22.34
C PRO A 282 1.72 18.98 21.75
N GLY A 283 2.63 18.03 21.97
CA GLY A 283 3.99 18.10 21.46
C GLY A 283 4.05 17.93 19.94
N ASP A 284 3.40 16.91 19.41
CA ASP A 284 3.34 16.68 17.96
C ASP A 284 2.55 17.79 17.25
N ALA A 285 1.41 18.19 17.81
CA ALA A 285 0.61 19.29 17.28
C ALA A 285 1.41 20.61 17.19
N ALA A 286 2.16 20.95 18.24
CA ALA A 286 3.02 22.13 18.25
C ALA A 286 4.16 22.05 17.20
N ARG A 287 4.70 20.85 16.96
CA ARG A 287 5.71 20.64 15.90
C ARG A 287 5.09 20.84 14.51
N LEU A 288 3.97 20.18 14.24
CA LEU A 288 3.27 20.21 12.95
C LEU A 288 2.75 21.61 12.58
N ALA A 289 2.40 22.43 13.58
CA ALA A 289 2.01 23.82 13.34
C ALA A 289 3.14 24.67 12.73
N ARG A 290 4.41 24.37 13.04
CA ARG A 290 5.57 25.17 12.58
C ARG A 290 5.85 24.94 11.08
N PRO A 291 5.93 26.00 10.25
CA PRO A 291 6.26 25.87 8.83
C PRO A 291 7.63 25.22 8.57
N ASP A 292 8.66 25.56 9.37
CA ASP A 292 10.01 25.00 9.22
C ASP A 292 10.06 23.49 9.49
N PHE A 293 9.22 23.01 10.40
CA PHE A 293 9.09 21.58 10.69
C PHE A 293 8.44 20.85 9.52
N ARG A 294 7.36 21.41 8.95
CA ARG A 294 6.73 20.89 7.73
C ARG A 294 7.67 20.87 6.54
N ASP A 295 8.56 21.84 6.45
CA ASP A 295 9.62 21.88 5.43
C ASP A 295 10.64 20.74 5.59
N THR A 296 11.01 20.45 6.83
CA THR A 296 11.88 19.32 7.20
C THR A 296 11.23 17.98 6.85
N LEU A 297 9.93 17.82 7.15
CA LEU A 297 9.15 16.63 6.76
C LEU A 297 9.17 16.45 5.24
N ALA A 298 8.89 17.51 4.48
CA ALA A 298 8.92 17.47 3.03
C ALA A 298 10.32 17.10 2.49
N GLU A 299 11.41 17.54 3.14
CA GLU A 299 12.77 17.17 2.75
C GLU A 299 13.05 15.67 2.97
N ALA A 300 12.60 15.13 4.10
CA ALA A 300 12.73 13.71 4.42
C ALA A 300 12.09 12.82 3.35
N PHE A 301 10.88 13.17 2.91
CA PHE A 301 10.17 12.47 1.83
C PHE A 301 10.89 12.55 0.49
N ILE A 302 11.40 13.72 0.09
CA ILE A 302 12.16 13.85 -1.17
C ILE A 302 13.36 12.91 -1.18
N ILE A 303 14.08 12.83 -0.07
CA ILE A 303 15.26 11.98 0.03
C ILE A 303 14.87 10.50 0.05
N ALA A 304 13.78 10.14 0.73
CA ALA A 304 13.25 8.78 0.71
C ALA A 304 12.84 8.36 -0.72
N ILE A 305 12.16 9.25 -1.47
CA ILE A 305 11.75 9.02 -2.86
C ILE A 305 12.98 8.88 -3.76
N GLN A 306 13.95 9.77 -3.62
CA GLN A 306 15.21 9.67 -4.37
C GLN A 306 15.91 8.34 -4.09
N ARG A 307 16.04 7.92 -2.83
CA ARG A 307 16.65 6.62 -2.48
C ARG A 307 15.86 5.41 -2.98
N LEU A 308 14.55 5.54 -3.17
CA LEU A 308 13.73 4.46 -3.75
C LEU A 308 14.10 4.22 -5.22
N TYR A 309 14.33 5.29 -5.97
CA TYR A 309 14.59 5.26 -7.42
C TYR A 309 16.08 5.22 -7.78
N LEU A 310 16.97 5.70 -6.90
CA LEU A 310 18.41 5.52 -7.08
C LEU A 310 18.77 4.03 -7.03
N SER A 311 19.67 3.63 -7.92
CA SER A 311 20.16 2.25 -7.98
C SER A 311 20.87 1.93 -6.66
N ALA A 312 20.72 0.68 -6.18
CA ALA A 312 21.35 0.24 -4.92
C ALA A 312 22.90 0.34 -4.94
N GLU A 313 23.52 0.58 -6.10
CA GLU A 313 24.97 0.78 -6.25
C GLU A 313 25.42 2.20 -5.83
N ASP A 314 24.48 3.16 -5.70
CA ASP A 314 24.76 4.56 -5.35
C ASP A 314 24.37 4.94 -3.91
N ASP A 315 23.88 3.98 -3.10
CA ASP A 315 23.51 4.25 -1.70
C ASP A 315 24.80 4.40 -0.85
N ALA A 316 24.99 5.57 -0.25
CA ALA A 316 26.18 5.85 0.55
C ALA A 316 26.27 4.84 1.71
N LYS A 317 27.41 4.15 1.85
CA LYS A 317 27.66 3.12 2.88
C LYS A 317 27.36 3.57 4.33
N THR A 318 27.33 4.88 4.59
CA THR A 318 27.09 5.46 5.90
C THR A 318 25.62 5.86 6.16
N GLY A 319 24.70 5.61 5.22
CA GLY A 319 23.25 5.75 5.43
C GLY A 319 22.71 7.18 5.50
N THR A 320 23.57 8.21 5.48
CA THR A 320 23.18 9.62 5.47
C THR A 320 23.62 10.30 4.17
N LEU A 321 22.69 10.45 3.23
CA LEU A 321 22.84 11.26 2.01
C LEU A 321 22.33 12.68 2.25
N ARG A 322 23.14 13.69 1.92
CA ARG A 322 22.70 15.10 1.89
C ARG A 322 22.26 15.45 0.48
N LEU A 323 21.34 16.40 0.35
CA LEU A 323 20.84 16.87 -0.95
C LEU A 323 21.96 17.43 -1.85
N SER A 324 23.02 17.98 -1.25
CA SER A 324 24.25 18.40 -1.94
C SER A 324 24.95 17.26 -2.66
N ASP A 325 24.92 16.07 -2.07
CA ASP A 325 25.68 14.91 -2.53
C ASP A 325 24.98 14.29 -3.75
N LEU A 326 23.64 14.35 -3.77
CA LEU A 326 22.81 13.94 -4.91
C LEU A 326 22.92 14.86 -6.11
N ARG A 327 23.12 16.18 -5.89
CA ARG A 327 23.40 17.14 -6.96
C ARG A 327 24.75 16.87 -7.64
N ASN A 328 25.74 16.38 -6.89
CA ASN A 328 27.04 16.02 -7.44
C ASN A 328 27.03 14.68 -8.21
N ALA A 329 26.06 13.80 -7.95
CA ALA A 329 25.94 12.47 -8.57
C ALA A 329 25.31 12.46 -9.98
N GLY A 330 25.14 13.62 -10.63
CA GLY A 330 24.76 13.68 -12.06
C GLY A 330 23.29 13.98 -12.36
N ILE A 331 22.50 14.42 -11.38
CA ILE A 331 21.20 15.05 -11.66
C ILE A 331 21.50 16.46 -12.17
N ARG A 332 21.29 16.67 -13.48
CA ARG A 332 21.72 17.87 -14.24
C ARG A 332 21.30 19.19 -13.56
N ARG A 333 22.18 20.20 -13.75
CA ARG A 333 22.06 21.60 -13.32
C ARG A 333 20.67 22.20 -13.54
#